data_AF-A0A3N5HUW9-F1
#
_entry.id   AF-A0A3N5HUW9-F1
#
_cell.length_a   1.000
_cell.length_b   1.000
_cell.length_c   1.000
_cell.angle_alpha   90.00
_cell.angle_beta   90.00
_cell.angle_gamma   90.00
#
_symmetry.space_group_name_H-M   'P 1'
#
loop_
_entity.id
_entity.type
_entity.pdbx_description
1 polymer ?
#
loop_
_entity_poly.entity_id
_entity_poly.type
_entity_poly.pdbx_seq_one_letter_code
_entity_poly.pdbx_strand_id
1 'polypeptide(L)'
;MIRNAVSNGYKKFPNSIPSLLMIRDDYFIPLDKFLGPDIALYRSGDGCFTDRRYERLGGVGIFSVDLRDTGLHYHFSVYENPNAIDSVKLPQALFQGYSRCNGAGKLK
;
A
#
# COMPACT_ATOMS: atom_id res chain seq x y z
N MET A 1 8.34 -2.96 8.49
CA MET A 1 7.81 -4.18 7.83
C MET A 1 7.26 -3.93 6.44
N ILE A 2 6.41 -2.92 6.22
CA ILE A 2 5.80 -2.62 4.91
C ILE A 2 6.85 -2.55 3.78
N ARG A 3 7.96 -1.83 3.97
CA ARG A 3 9.04 -1.74 2.97
C ARG A 3 9.67 -3.09 2.60
N ASN A 4 9.84 -3.98 3.58
CA ASN A 4 10.38 -5.32 3.34
C ASN A 4 9.36 -6.17 2.58
N ALA A 5 8.07 -6.08 2.93
CA ALA A 5 7.01 -6.74 2.21
C ALA A 5 6.94 -6.26 0.75
N VAL A 6 7.03 -4.95 0.52
CA VAL A 6 7.10 -4.36 -0.82
C VAL A 6 8.35 -4.84 -1.57
N SER A 7 9.54 -4.74 -0.97
CA SER A 7 10.82 -5.18 -1.55
C SER A 7 10.87 -6.68 -1.88
N ASN A 8 10.19 -7.52 -1.12
CA ASN A 8 10.12 -8.95 -1.41
C ASN A 8 9.00 -9.28 -2.41
N GLY A 9 7.85 -8.63 -2.28
CA GLY A 9 6.67 -8.86 -3.09
C GLY A 9 6.80 -8.35 -4.52
N TYR A 10 7.38 -7.16 -4.73
CA TYR A 10 7.44 -6.52 -6.05
C TYR A 10 8.12 -7.41 -7.10
N LYS A 11 9.10 -8.22 -6.71
CA LYS A 11 9.87 -9.10 -7.60
C LYS A 11 9.00 -10.14 -8.30
N LYS A 12 7.81 -10.41 -7.77
CA LYS A 12 6.87 -11.41 -8.29
C LYS A 12 5.94 -10.85 -9.36
N PHE A 13 5.88 -9.53 -9.53
CA PHE A 13 4.95 -8.92 -10.47
C PHE A 13 5.57 -8.75 -11.86
N PRO A 14 4.82 -9.12 -12.92
CA PRO A 14 5.17 -8.78 -14.29
C PRO A 14 4.94 -7.28 -14.57
N ASN A 15 5.56 -6.77 -15.63
CA ASN A 15 5.55 -5.34 -15.94
C ASN A 15 4.42 -4.94 -16.90
N SER A 16 3.58 -5.89 -17.28
CA SER A 16 2.64 -5.77 -18.42
C SER A 16 1.18 -5.73 -18.01
N ILE A 17 0.86 -5.89 -16.72
CA ILE A 17 -0.51 -5.91 -16.22
C ILE A 17 -0.66 -5.07 -14.96
N PRO A 18 -1.86 -4.50 -14.71
CA PRO A 18 -2.19 -3.87 -13.44
C PRO A 18 -1.88 -4.78 -12.26
N SER A 19 -1.21 -4.23 -11.25
CA SER A 19 -0.70 -5.02 -10.12
C SER A 19 -1.04 -4.39 -8.77
N LEU A 20 -1.56 -5.20 -7.86
CA LEU A 20 -1.81 -4.83 -6.47
C LEU A 20 -1.07 -5.80 -5.54
N LEU A 21 -0.14 -5.30 -4.73
CA LEU A 21 0.48 -6.10 -3.67
C LEU A 21 -0.37 -6.02 -2.40
N MET A 22 -0.90 -7.16 -1.95
CA MET A 22 -1.66 -7.26 -0.72
C MET A 22 -0.76 -7.62 0.46
N ILE A 23 -0.74 -6.77 1.48
CA ILE A 23 -0.07 -7.00 2.76
C ILE A 23 -1.16 -7.32 3.78
N ARG A 24 -1.08 -8.49 4.39
CA ARG A 24 -1.92 -8.88 5.53
C ARG A 24 -1.18 -8.50 6.81
N ASP A 25 -1.82 -7.71 7.67
CA ASP A 25 -1.37 -7.55 9.05
C ASP A 25 -1.70 -8.84 9.81
N ASP A 26 -0.69 -9.51 10.33
CA ASP A 26 -0.81 -10.83 10.97
C ASP A 26 -0.91 -10.74 12.51
N TYR A 27 -1.12 -9.53 13.06
CA TYR A 27 -1.36 -9.25 14.49
C TYR A 27 -0.23 -9.64 15.44
N PHE A 28 0.84 -10.30 14.99
CA PHE A 28 1.96 -10.65 15.86
C PHE A 28 2.81 -9.42 16.20
N ILE A 29 2.90 -8.46 15.25
CA ILE A 29 3.50 -7.14 15.44
C ILE A 29 2.65 -6.15 14.64
N PRO A 30 1.91 -5.22 15.28
CA PRO A 30 1.08 -4.27 14.55
C PRO A 30 1.89 -3.48 13.53
N LEU A 31 1.50 -3.52 12.26
CA LEU A 31 2.23 -2.82 11.18
C LEU A 31 2.17 -1.29 11.36
N ASP A 32 1.17 -0.80 12.08
CA ASP A 32 0.94 0.62 12.41
C ASP A 32 1.91 1.17 13.48
N LYS A 33 2.44 0.33 14.37
CA LYS A 33 3.39 0.73 15.43
C LYS A 33 4.80 1.00 14.92
N PHE A 34 5.14 0.55 13.71
CA PHE A 34 6.47 0.71 13.10
C PHE A 34 6.39 1.44 11.75
N LEU A 35 6.31 2.78 11.81
CA LEU A 35 6.22 3.70 10.66
C LEU A 35 5.02 3.36 9.76
N GLY A 36 3.94 4.13 9.91
CA GLY A 36 2.70 3.92 9.18
C GLY A 36 2.88 3.90 7.64
N PRO A 37 1.87 3.38 6.91
CA PRO A 37 1.91 3.20 5.46
C PRO A 37 2.39 4.44 4.70
N ASP A 38 1.99 5.63 5.13
CA ASP A 38 2.38 6.88 4.49
C ASP A 38 3.90 7.12 4.48
N ILE A 39 4.57 6.80 5.59
CA ILE A 39 6.03 6.95 5.70
C ILE A 39 6.74 5.84 4.92
N ALA A 40 6.19 4.62 4.97
CA ALA A 40 6.77 3.49 4.27
C ALA A 40 6.69 3.64 2.75
N LEU A 41 5.61 4.22 2.23
CA LEU A 41 5.30 4.31 0.82
C LEU A 41 5.68 5.67 0.21
N TYR A 42 5.38 6.79 0.87
CA TYR A 42 5.46 8.13 0.24
C TYR A 42 6.53 9.07 0.80
N ARG A 43 7.25 8.73 1.88
CA ARG A 43 8.31 9.60 2.42
C ARG A 43 9.35 9.93 1.33
N SER A 44 9.57 11.21 1.06
CA SER A 44 10.59 11.62 0.09
C SER A 44 11.97 11.04 0.43
N GLY A 45 12.65 10.49 -0.58
CA GLY A 45 13.99 9.90 -0.49
C GLY A 45 14.07 8.50 0.11
N ASP A 46 12.96 7.95 0.61
CA ASP A 46 13.01 6.72 1.40
C ASP A 46 11.71 5.87 1.36
N GLY A 47 10.62 6.41 0.83
CA GLY A 47 9.37 5.73 0.60
C GLY A 47 9.42 4.92 -0.69
N CYS A 48 8.88 3.70 -0.69
CA CYS A 48 8.94 2.81 -1.86
C CYS A 48 8.38 3.46 -3.13
N PHE A 49 7.28 4.21 -3.03
CA PHE A 49 6.66 4.85 -4.20
C PHE A 49 7.35 6.14 -4.63
N THR A 50 8.44 6.54 -3.96
CA THR A 50 9.30 7.65 -4.39
C THR A 50 10.54 7.17 -5.18
N ASP A 51 10.74 5.86 -5.25
CA ASP A 51 11.90 5.22 -5.87
C ASP A 51 11.48 4.48 -7.16
N ARG A 52 12.15 4.81 -8.27
CA ARG A 52 11.90 4.22 -9.60
C ARG A 52 12.03 2.70 -9.62
N ARG A 53 12.78 2.09 -8.69
CA ARG A 53 12.88 0.63 -8.58
C ARG A 53 11.51 -0.06 -8.38
N TYR A 54 10.52 0.68 -7.88
CA TYR A 54 9.17 0.18 -7.63
C TYR A 54 8.12 0.67 -8.66
N GLU A 55 8.51 1.30 -9.76
CA GLU A 55 7.59 1.78 -10.81
C GLU A 55 6.76 0.66 -11.48
N ARG A 56 7.17 -0.60 -11.29
CA ARG A 56 6.51 -1.79 -11.83
C ARG A 56 5.42 -2.35 -10.90
N LEU A 57 5.08 -1.61 -9.84
CA LEU A 57 4.02 -1.93 -8.91
C LEU A 57 2.96 -0.83 -8.92
N GLY A 58 1.76 -1.15 -9.39
CA GLY A 58 0.61 -0.24 -9.45
C GLY A 58 0.12 0.29 -8.09
N GLY A 59 0.22 -0.51 -7.04
CA GLY A 59 -0.15 -0.08 -5.70
C GLY A 59 -0.01 -1.18 -4.64
N VAL A 60 -0.33 -0.80 -3.40
CA VAL A 60 -0.29 -1.69 -2.23
C VAL A 60 -1.65 -1.64 -1.53
N GLY A 61 -2.23 -2.81 -1.25
CA GLY A 61 -3.37 -2.96 -0.38
C GLY A 61 -2.92 -3.44 0.99
N ILE A 62 -3.43 -2.85 2.06
CA ILE A 62 -3.19 -3.30 3.42
C ILE A 62 -4.52 -3.76 4.00
N PHE A 63 -4.57 -5.04 4.36
CA PHE A 63 -5.68 -5.65 5.05
C PHE A 63 -5.30 -5.85 6.52
N SER A 64 -5.96 -5.11 7.39
CA SER A 64 -5.86 -5.29 8.83
C SER A 64 -7.23 -5.68 9.37
N VAL A 65 -7.20 -6.31 10.53
CA VAL A 65 -8.39 -6.63 11.30
C VAL A 65 -8.12 -6.07 12.69
N ASP A 66 -9.15 -5.64 13.41
CA ASP A 66 -9.07 -5.22 14.80
C ASP A 66 -10.17 -5.90 15.59
N LEU A 67 -9.85 -6.45 16.77
CA LEU A 67 -10.88 -6.86 17.73
C LEU A 67 -11.17 -5.68 18.67
N ARG A 68 -12.43 -5.24 18.68
CA ARG A 68 -12.92 -4.17 19.57
C ARG A 68 -14.03 -4.72 20.46
N ASP A 69 -14.44 -3.97 21.48
CA ASP A 69 -15.54 -4.37 22.38
C ASP A 69 -16.86 -4.67 21.64
N THR A 70 -17.02 -4.10 20.44
CA THR A 70 -18.19 -4.29 19.58
C THR A 70 -18.05 -5.43 18.56
N GLY A 71 -16.94 -6.17 18.60
CA GLY A 71 -16.67 -7.31 17.72
C GLY A 71 -15.46 -7.12 16.81
N LEU A 72 -15.42 -7.91 15.73
CA LEU A 72 -14.32 -7.92 14.77
C LEU A 72 -14.54 -6.87 13.68
N HIS A 73 -13.57 -5.99 13.49
CA HIS A 73 -13.58 -4.92 12.49
C HIS A 73 -12.55 -5.23 11.42
N TYR A 74 -12.95 -5.18 10.16
CA TYR A 74 -12.07 -5.39 9.02
C TYR A 74 -11.75 -4.05 8.39
N HIS A 75 -10.47 -3.77 8.18
CA HIS A 75 -9.98 -2.55 7.57
C HIS A 75 -9.20 -2.91 6.31
N PHE A 76 -9.57 -2.27 5.21
CA PHE A 76 -8.87 -2.41 3.95
C PHE A 76 -8.57 -1.04 3.35
N SER A 77 -7.28 -0.76 3.19
CA SER A 77 -6.77 0.49 2.65
C SER A 77 -5.96 0.22 1.40
N VAL A 78 -6.17 1.02 0.36
CA VAL A 78 -5.43 0.91 -0.91
C VAL A 78 -4.62 2.17 -1.16
N TYR A 79 -3.34 1.97 -1.46
CA TYR A 79 -2.34 2.99 -1.67
C TYR A 79 -1.87 2.94 -3.13
N GLU A 80 -2.12 4.01 -3.88
CA GLU A 80 -1.71 4.15 -5.28
C GLU A 80 -0.22 4.47 -5.37
N ASN A 81 0.49 3.83 -6.30
CA ASN A 81 1.86 4.24 -6.63
C ASN A 81 1.84 5.31 -7.75
N PRO A 82 2.08 6.59 -7.45
CA PRO A 82 2.06 7.66 -8.45
C PRO A 82 3.15 7.53 -9.51
N ASN A 83 4.22 6.80 -9.22
CA ASN A 83 5.32 6.56 -10.14
C ASN A 83 5.18 5.23 -10.89
N ALA A 84 4.02 4.57 -10.82
CA ALA A 84 3.77 3.36 -11.57
C ALA A 84 3.78 3.63 -13.09
N ILE A 85 4.39 2.73 -13.87
CA ILE A 85 4.28 2.78 -15.34
C ILE A 85 2.84 2.47 -15.78
N ASP A 86 2.44 3.00 -16.94
CA ASP A 86 1.03 2.95 -17.36
C ASP A 86 0.44 1.54 -17.46
N SER A 87 1.24 0.56 -17.89
CA SER A 87 0.83 -0.84 -18.02
C SER A 87 0.51 -1.53 -16.68
N VAL A 88 1.02 -1.01 -15.56
CA VAL A 88 0.83 -1.61 -14.23
C VAL A 88 -0.08 -0.79 -13.31
N LYS A 89 -0.50 0.41 -13.75
CA LYS A 89 -1.40 1.28 -12.97
C LYS A 89 -2.71 0.56 -12.67
N LEU A 90 -3.20 0.77 -11.46
CA LEU A 90 -4.50 0.25 -11.05
C LEU A 90 -5.62 1.07 -11.71
N PRO A 91 -6.72 0.43 -12.12
CA PRO A 91 -7.89 1.14 -12.63
C PRO A 91 -8.41 2.14 -11.59
N GLN A 92 -8.69 3.38 -12.00
CA GLN A 92 -9.15 4.42 -11.07
C GLN A 92 -10.46 4.05 -10.36
N ALA A 93 -11.29 3.21 -10.98
CA ALA A 93 -12.51 2.67 -10.39
C ALA A 93 -12.26 1.90 -9.09
N LEU A 94 -11.08 1.27 -8.92
CA LEU A 94 -10.71 0.56 -7.70
C LEU A 94 -10.74 1.49 -6.48
N PHE A 95 -10.34 2.75 -6.63
CA PHE A 95 -10.23 3.70 -5.52
C PHE A 95 -11.55 4.37 -5.14
N GLN A 96 -12.64 4.16 -5.90
CA GLN A 96 -13.93 4.82 -5.65
C GLN A 96 -14.63 4.32 -4.37
N GLY A 97 -14.23 3.16 -3.83
CA GLY A 97 -14.75 2.60 -2.59
C GLY A 97 -13.80 2.64 -1.39
N TYR A 98 -12.60 3.19 -1.55
CA TYR A 98 -11.57 3.19 -0.50
C TYR A 98 -11.10 4.62 -0.19
N SER A 99 -10.74 4.85 1.07
CA SER A 99 -10.06 6.09 1.46
C SER A 99 -8.79 6.23 0.64
N ARG A 100 -8.77 7.19 -0.30
CA ARG A 100 -7.66 7.42 -1.19
C ARG A 100 -6.52 8.09 -0.40
N CYS A 101 -5.54 7.30 0.02
CA CYS A 101 -4.32 7.82 0.63
C CYS A 101 -3.35 8.24 -0.47
N ASN A 102 -3.48 9.49 -0.90
CA ASN A 102 -2.51 10.12 -1.79
C ASN A 102 -1.38 10.65 -0.90
N GLY A 103 -0.12 10.38 -1.23
CA GLY A 103 1.04 10.93 -0.48
C GLY A 103 1.07 12.46 -0.32
N ALA A 104 0.14 13.19 -0.96
CA ALA A 104 -0.27 14.53 -0.57
C ALA A 104 -1.40 14.42 0.47
N GLY A 105 -1.02 14.40 1.75
CA GLY A 105 -1.93 14.14 2.85
C GLY A 105 -3.21 14.98 2.84
N LYS A 106 -4.25 14.43 3.45
CA LYS A 106 -5.23 15.24 4.16
C LYS A 106 -5.23 14.81 5.62
N LEU A 107 -4.57 15.63 6.44
CA LEU A 107 -5.00 15.87 7.81
C LEU A 107 -6.47 16.34 7.75
N LYS A 108 -7.35 15.61 8.42
CA LYS A 108 -8.50 16.18 9.11
C LYS A 108 -8.51 15.60 10.51
#